data_AF-A0A2M8DTW8-F1
#
_entry.id   AF-A0A2M8DTW8-F1
#
_cell.length_a   1.000
_cell.length_b   1.000
_cell.length_c   1.000
_cell.angle_alpha   90.00
_cell.angle_beta   90.00
_cell.angle_gamma   90.00
#
_symmetry.space_group_name_H-M   'P 1'
#
loop_
_entity.id
_entity.type
_entity.pdbx_description
1 polymer ?
#
loop_
_entity_poly.entity_id
_entity_poly.type
_entity_poly.pdbx_seq_one_letter_code
_entity_poly.pdbx_strand_id
1 'polypeptide(L)'
;MTQQSDLKQTPHTIAIIGGGPAGLMAAEVLAQAAVHVEVYDAMPSVGRKFLMAGKGGMNITHSEPLDDFLSRYGAHRTAIEPLLRAFPPAALREWIHGFGIATFVGTSGRVFPAGMKAAPLLRAWLHRLRERGVTFHLRHRW
;
A
#
# COMPACT_ATOMS: atom_id res chain seq x y z
N MET A 1 20.29 -38.88 29.01
CA MET A 1 19.52 -39.09 27.77
C MET A 1 18.11 -38.62 28.03
N THR A 2 17.57 -37.54 27.48
CA THR A 2 17.96 -36.71 26.33
C THR A 2 17.28 -35.35 26.54
N GLN A 3 18.04 -34.25 26.50
CA GLN A 3 17.46 -32.90 26.52
C GLN A 3 16.73 -32.69 25.19
N GLN A 4 15.43 -32.40 25.26
CA GLN A 4 14.63 -32.01 24.11
C GLN A 4 14.89 -30.52 23.89
N SER A 5 15.67 -30.21 22.86
CA SER A 5 16.00 -28.84 22.47
C SER A 5 14.75 -28.13 21.97
N ASP A 6 14.27 -27.19 22.77
CA ASP A 6 13.25 -26.23 22.37
C ASP A 6 13.88 -25.28 21.34
N LEU A 7 13.74 -25.60 20.05
CA LEU A 7 14.14 -24.72 18.95
C LEU A 7 13.23 -23.49 19.03
N LYS A 8 13.70 -22.43 19.70
CA LYS A 8 13.12 -21.09 19.59
C LYS A 8 13.05 -20.76 18.11
N GLN A 9 11.87 -20.81 17.52
CA GLN A 9 11.64 -20.30 16.18
C GLN A 9 12.02 -18.82 16.22
N THR A 10 13.09 -18.45 15.53
CA THR A 10 13.39 -17.05 15.30
C THR A 10 12.19 -16.47 14.56
N PRO A 11 11.58 -15.37 15.04
CA PRO A 11 10.44 -14.78 14.36
C PRO A 11 10.85 -14.49 12.90
N HIS A 12 10.10 -15.05 11.95
CA HIS A 12 10.38 -14.85 10.54
C HIS A 12 10.18 -13.36 10.19
N THR A 13 11.27 -12.69 9.86
CA THR A 13 11.23 -11.31 9.33
C THR A 13 11.01 -11.36 7.82
N ILE A 14 10.04 -10.58 7.33
CA ILE A 14 9.85 -10.38 5.90
C ILE A 14 10.48 -9.04 5.50
N ALA A 15 11.46 -9.12 4.59
CA ALA A 15 12.04 -7.95 3.95
C ALA A 15 11.22 -7.56 2.71
N ILE A 16 10.80 -6.30 2.64
CA ILE A 16 10.16 -5.69 1.47
C ILE A 16 11.14 -4.76 0.80
N ILE A 17 11.38 -4.99 -0.49
CA ILE A 17 12.29 -4.19 -1.29
C ILE A 17 11.49 -3.15 -2.09
N GLY A 18 11.56 -1.90 -1.66
CA GLY A 18 10.94 -0.73 -2.28
C GLY A 18 9.82 -0.12 -1.45
N GLY A 19 9.99 1.12 -0.99
CA GLY A 19 9.00 1.91 -0.26
C GLY A 19 8.01 2.65 -1.16
N GLY A 20 7.63 2.06 -2.29
CA GLY A 20 6.54 2.54 -3.15
C GLY A 20 5.16 2.17 -2.59
N PRO A 21 4.06 2.62 -3.20
CA PRO A 21 2.71 2.29 -2.73
C PRO A 21 2.45 0.78 -2.64
N ALA A 22 2.96 -0.01 -3.59
CA ALA A 22 2.83 -1.47 -3.54
C ALA A 22 3.55 -2.07 -2.33
N GLY A 23 4.81 -1.68 -2.08
CA GLY A 23 5.58 -2.18 -0.93
C GLY A 23 4.99 -1.73 0.41
N LEU A 24 4.49 -0.49 0.50
CA LEU A 24 3.82 0.00 1.70
C LEU A 24 2.49 -0.74 1.95
N MET A 25 1.76 -1.13 0.90
CA MET A 25 0.54 -1.92 1.04
C MET A 25 0.84 -3.36 1.47
N ALA A 26 1.87 -3.97 0.89
CA ALA A 26 2.35 -5.27 1.35
C ALA A 26 2.75 -5.23 2.84
N ALA A 27 3.44 -4.17 3.27
CA ALA A 27 3.81 -3.97 4.67
C ALA A 27 2.59 -3.86 5.59
N GLU A 28 1.55 -3.11 5.18
CA GLU A 28 0.30 -2.99 5.95
C GLU A 28 -0.37 -4.35 6.14
N VAL A 29 -0.53 -5.12 5.07
CA VAL A 29 -1.18 -6.44 5.11
C VAL A 29 -0.41 -7.41 6.01
N LEU A 30 0.91 -7.45 5.88
CA LEU A 30 1.75 -8.33 6.71
C LEU A 30 1.78 -7.91 8.18
N ALA A 31 1.84 -6.62 8.45
CA ALA A 31 1.83 -6.10 9.82
C ALA A 31 0.48 -6.32 10.51
N GLN A 32 -0.64 -6.31 9.77
CA GLN A 32 -1.95 -6.71 10.30
C GLN A 32 -2.00 -8.19 10.71
N ALA A 33 -1.20 -9.04 10.06
CA ALA A 33 -1.02 -10.45 10.41
C ALA A 33 0.04 -10.68 11.52
N ALA A 34 0.48 -9.61 12.21
CA ALA A 34 1.51 -9.65 13.26
C ALA A 34 2.87 -10.22 12.80
N VAL A 35 3.17 -10.15 11.50
CA VAL A 35 4.48 -10.51 10.96
C VAL A 35 5.47 -9.37 11.19
N HIS A 36 6.73 -9.70 11.52
CA HIS A 36 7.78 -8.70 11.60
C HIS A 36 8.22 -8.28 10.19
N VAL A 37 8.09 -6.98 9.87
CA VAL A 37 8.30 -6.45 8.53
C VAL A 37 9.36 -5.35 8.53
N GLU A 38 10.30 -5.46 7.60
CA GLU A 38 11.32 -4.45 7.33
C GLU A 38 11.21 -3.97 5.88
N VAL A 39 11.04 -2.67 5.68
CA VAL A 39 10.95 -2.04 4.35
C VAL A 39 12.25 -1.36 4.01
N TYR A 40 12.86 -1.77 2.90
CA TYR A 40 14.11 -1.23 2.38
C TYR A 40 13.85 -0.31 1.19
N ASP A 41 14.50 0.86 1.13
CA ASP A 41 14.42 1.75 -0.03
C ASP A 41 15.79 2.39 -0.32
N ALA A 42 16.15 2.47 -1.60
CA ALA A 42 17.37 3.09 -2.06
C ALA A 42 17.37 4.62 -1.88
N MET A 43 16.19 5.22 -1.69
CA MET A 43 16.02 6.67 -1.55
C MET A 43 16.05 7.11 -0.08
N PRO A 44 16.32 8.41 0.18
CA PRO A 44 16.27 8.96 1.54
C PRO A 44 14.88 9.05 2.16
N SER A 45 13.82 8.74 1.40
CA SER A 45 12.44 8.70 1.86
C SER A 45 11.61 7.78 0.99
N VAL A 46 10.62 7.12 1.60
CA VAL A 46 9.61 6.29 0.92
C VAL A 46 8.50 7.14 0.30
N GLY A 47 7.69 6.55 -0.57
CA GLY A 47 6.50 7.17 -1.15
C GLY A 47 6.80 8.34 -2.10
N ARG A 48 8.03 8.48 -2.59
CA ARG A 48 8.40 9.62 -3.46
C ARG A 48 7.58 9.67 -4.75
N LYS A 49 7.42 8.55 -5.45
CA LYS A 49 6.54 8.46 -6.64
C LYS A 49 5.08 8.70 -6.29
N PHE A 50 4.63 8.26 -5.12
CA PHE A 50 3.28 8.51 -4.62
C PHE A 50 3.03 10.02 -4.43
N LEU A 51 3.98 10.75 -3.85
CA LEU A 51 3.91 12.21 -3.74
C LEU A 51 3.96 12.90 -5.11
N MET A 52 4.75 12.40 -6.06
CA MET A 52 4.82 12.97 -7.42
C MET A 52 3.51 12.80 -8.18
N ALA A 53 2.87 11.62 -8.10
CA ALA A 53 1.54 11.39 -8.65
C ALA A 53 0.48 12.32 -8.03
N GLY A 54 0.72 12.77 -6.80
CA GLY A 54 -0.15 13.69 -6.07
C GLY A 54 -0.08 15.16 -6.42
N LYS A 55 0.86 15.62 -7.25
CA LYS A 55 1.01 17.04 -7.59
C LYS A 55 -0.24 17.65 -8.25
N GLY A 56 -1.00 16.83 -8.99
CA GLY A 56 -2.25 17.22 -9.65
C GLY A 56 -3.52 16.75 -8.95
N GLY A 57 -3.46 16.37 -7.66
CA GLY A 57 -4.63 15.90 -6.92
C GLY A 57 -4.56 14.48 -6.38
N MET A 58 -3.67 13.65 -6.93
CA MET A 58 -3.59 12.19 -6.69
C MET A 58 -4.84 11.45 -7.14
N ASN A 59 -4.91 11.09 -8.42
CA ASN A 59 -5.93 10.15 -8.88
C ASN A 59 -5.69 8.78 -8.22
N ILE A 60 -6.57 8.38 -7.31
CA ILE A 60 -6.42 7.15 -6.52
C ILE A 60 -7.04 5.92 -7.18
N THR A 61 -8.13 6.10 -7.94
CA THR A 61 -8.83 5.04 -8.66
C THR A 61 -9.87 5.64 -9.63
N HIS A 62 -10.73 4.82 -10.21
CA HIS A 62 -11.83 5.23 -11.07
C HIS A 62 -13.19 4.77 -10.50
N SER A 63 -14.27 5.46 -10.87
CA SER A 63 -15.64 5.22 -10.39
C SER A 63 -16.52 4.40 -11.33
N GLU A 64 -15.95 3.90 -12.43
CA GLU A 64 -16.67 3.07 -13.39
C GLU A 64 -16.99 1.68 -12.80
N PRO A 65 -17.96 0.96 -13.38
CA PRO A 65 -18.22 -0.43 -13.03
C PRO A 65 -16.95 -1.29 -13.10
N LEU A 66 -16.84 -2.29 -12.22
CA LEU A 66 -15.61 -3.09 -12.10
C LEU A 66 -15.22 -3.79 -13.41
N ASP A 67 -16.18 -4.29 -14.19
CA ASP A 67 -15.89 -4.97 -15.45
C ASP A 67 -15.37 -4.01 -16.54
N ASP A 68 -15.84 -2.76 -16.54
CA ASP A 68 -15.33 -1.69 -17.41
C ASP A 68 -13.91 -1.30 -16.98
N PHE A 69 -13.67 -1.14 -15.67
CA PHE A 69 -12.33 -0.87 -15.14
C PHE A 69 -11.34 -1.98 -15.50
N LEU A 70 -11.76 -3.24 -15.37
CA LEU A 70 -10.96 -4.42 -15.74
C LEU A 70 -10.62 -4.47 -17.23
N SER A 71 -11.49 -3.95 -18.10
CA SER A 71 -11.26 -3.91 -19.55
C SER A 71 -10.04 -3.04 -19.91
N ARG A 72 -9.72 -2.03 -19.09
CA ARG A 72 -8.59 -1.11 -19.29
C ARG A 72 -7.22 -1.77 -19.16
N TYR A 73 -7.14 -2.96 -18.56
CA TYR A 73 -5.90 -3.72 -18.40
C TYR A 73 -5.54 -4.55 -19.65
N GLY A 74 -6.39 -4.55 -20.68
CA GLY A 74 -6.11 -5.17 -21.97
C GLY A 74 -5.70 -6.65 -21.86
N ALA A 75 -4.58 -7.01 -22.48
CA ALA A 75 -4.05 -8.37 -22.47
C ALA A 75 -3.76 -8.93 -21.06
N HIS A 76 -3.58 -8.06 -20.06
CA HIS A 76 -3.32 -8.47 -18.68
C HIS A 76 -4.57 -8.64 -17.84
N ARG A 77 -5.78 -8.44 -18.40
CA ARG A 77 -7.05 -8.55 -17.66
C ARG A 77 -7.12 -9.84 -16.84
N THR A 78 -6.89 -10.99 -17.47
CA THR A 78 -7.00 -12.30 -16.80
C THR A 78 -6.09 -12.44 -15.58
N ALA A 79 -4.88 -11.85 -15.64
CA ALA A 79 -3.92 -11.90 -14.54
C ALA A 79 -4.26 -10.92 -13.40
N ILE A 80 -4.83 -9.75 -13.74
CA ILE A 80 -5.16 -8.69 -12.80
C ILE A 80 -6.53 -8.88 -12.15
N GLU A 81 -7.46 -9.53 -12.83
CA GLU A 81 -8.84 -9.68 -12.39
C GLU A 81 -8.99 -10.28 -10.99
N PRO A 82 -8.31 -11.38 -10.63
CA PRO A 82 -8.38 -11.90 -9.27
C PRO A 82 -7.91 -10.89 -8.22
N LEU A 83 -6.88 -10.10 -8.53
CA LEU A 83 -6.31 -9.10 -7.62
C LEU A 83 -7.28 -7.94 -7.39
N LEU A 84 -7.91 -7.44 -8.46
CA LEU A 84 -8.89 -6.34 -8.36
C LEU A 84 -10.24 -6.80 -7.79
N ARG A 85 -10.60 -8.08 -7.92
CA ARG A 85 -11.78 -8.61 -7.22
C ARG A 85 -11.51 -8.75 -5.72
N ALA A 86 -10.28 -9.11 -5.32
CA ALA A 86 -9.88 -9.19 -3.92
C ALA A 86 -9.73 -7.81 -3.26
N PHE A 87 -9.29 -6.80 -4.01
CA PHE A 87 -9.14 -5.41 -3.53
C PHE A 87 -9.65 -4.40 -4.57
N PRO A 88 -10.99 -4.22 -4.67
CA PRO A 88 -11.60 -3.39 -5.71
C PRO A 88 -11.42 -1.88 -5.46
N PRO A 89 -11.67 -1.03 -6.47
CA PRO A 89 -11.70 0.44 -6.32
C PRO A 89 -12.47 0.96 -5.11
N ALA A 90 -13.61 0.34 -4.81
CA ALA A 90 -14.41 0.69 -3.64
C ALA A 90 -13.66 0.40 -2.32
N ALA A 91 -13.03 -0.77 -2.20
CA ALA A 91 -12.24 -1.13 -1.02
C ALA A 91 -11.05 -0.18 -0.81
N LEU A 92 -10.41 0.27 -1.89
CA LEU A 92 -9.35 1.29 -1.80
C LEU A 92 -9.88 2.63 -1.25
N ARG A 93 -11.09 3.04 -1.63
CA ARG A 93 -11.71 4.27 -1.10
C ARG A 93 -12.02 4.13 0.39
N GLU A 94 -12.61 3.02 0.80
CA GLU A 94 -12.88 2.73 2.22
C GLU A 94 -11.59 2.67 3.04
N TRP A 95 -10.53 2.07 2.50
CA TRP A 95 -9.21 2.05 3.13
C TRP A 95 -8.67 3.47 3.36
N ILE A 96 -8.84 4.39 2.40
CA ILE A 96 -8.47 5.81 2.56
C ILE A 96 -9.35 6.51 3.60
N HIS A 97 -10.66 6.22 3.62
CA HIS A 97 -11.59 6.76 4.64
C HIS A 97 -11.19 6.32 6.04
N GLY A 98 -10.62 5.12 6.18
CA GLY A 98 -10.03 4.64 7.44
C GLY A 98 -8.87 5.49 7.98
N PHE A 99 -8.32 6.43 7.21
CA PHE A 99 -7.37 7.46 7.69
C PHE A 99 -8.05 8.80 8.01
N GLY A 100 -9.38 8.86 8.00
CA GLY A 100 -10.15 10.10 8.17
C GLY A 100 -10.12 11.00 6.94
N ILE A 101 -9.77 10.46 5.76
CA ILE A 101 -9.63 11.23 4.53
C ILE A 101 -10.80 10.91 3.60
N ALA A 102 -11.71 11.87 3.43
CA ALA A 102 -12.80 11.74 2.46
C ALA A 102 -12.27 11.71 1.01
N THR A 103 -13.06 11.11 0.11
CA THR A 103 -12.76 11.05 -1.33
C THR A 103 -13.95 11.55 -2.14
N PHE A 104 -13.70 12.14 -3.30
CA PHE A 104 -14.74 12.53 -4.25
C PHE A 104 -14.45 12.04 -5.68
N VAL A 105 -15.50 11.97 -6.50
CA VAL A 105 -15.42 11.60 -7.92
C VAL A 105 -15.41 12.89 -8.74
N GLY A 106 -14.39 13.08 -9.58
CA GLY A 106 -14.33 14.18 -10.53
C GLY A 106 -15.17 13.93 -11.76
N THR A 107 -15.38 14.95 -12.59
CA THR A 107 -16.19 14.88 -13.82
C THR A 107 -15.72 13.83 -14.83
N SER A 108 -14.45 13.44 -14.78
CA SER A 108 -13.88 12.38 -15.63
C SER A 108 -14.03 10.96 -15.08
N GLY A 109 -14.74 10.77 -13.95
CA GLY A 109 -14.86 9.48 -13.27
C GLY A 109 -13.65 9.10 -12.40
N ARG A 110 -12.53 9.83 -12.51
CA ARG A 110 -11.37 9.74 -11.61
C ARG A 110 -11.73 10.10 -10.18
N VAL A 111 -11.14 9.39 -9.23
CA VAL A 111 -11.40 9.57 -7.79
C VAL A 111 -10.19 10.22 -7.13
N PHE A 112 -10.44 11.18 -6.25
CA PHE A 112 -9.39 11.96 -5.57
C PHE A 112 -9.68 12.07 -4.07
N PRO A 113 -8.65 12.24 -3.21
CA PRO A 113 -8.85 12.73 -1.85
C PRO A 113 -9.47 14.13 -1.87
N ALA A 114 -10.39 14.43 -0.93
CA ALA A 114 -11.05 15.73 -0.82
C ALA A 114 -10.06 16.90 -0.71
N GLY A 115 -8.93 16.70 -0.03
CA GLY A 115 -7.87 17.71 0.09
C GLY A 115 -6.96 17.85 -1.14
N MET A 116 -7.18 17.07 -2.21
CA MET A 116 -6.39 17.07 -3.47
C MET A 116 -4.88 16.96 -3.26
N LYS A 117 -4.45 16.31 -2.18
CA LYS A 117 -3.04 16.20 -1.78
C LYS A 117 -2.74 14.78 -1.34
N ALA A 118 -1.63 14.24 -1.84
CA ALA A 118 -1.11 12.93 -1.44
C ALA A 118 -0.45 12.95 -0.05
N ALA A 119 0.16 14.07 0.33
CA ALA A 119 1.00 14.15 1.53
C ALA A 119 0.28 13.82 2.85
N PRO A 120 -0.97 14.25 3.09
CA PRO A 120 -1.71 13.86 4.30
C PRO A 120 -1.91 12.35 4.40
N LEU A 121 -2.33 11.69 3.32
CA LEU A 121 -2.52 10.24 3.28
C LEU A 121 -1.21 9.49 3.52
N LEU A 122 -0.14 9.85 2.81
CA LEU A 122 1.15 9.18 3.00
C LEU A 122 1.65 9.35 4.44
N ARG A 123 1.50 10.55 5.03
CA ARG A 123 1.92 10.79 6.42
C ARG A 123 1.15 9.91 7.41
N ALA A 124 -0.17 9.87 7.29
CA ALA A 124 -1.02 9.06 8.17
C ALA A 124 -0.73 7.56 7.99
N TRP A 125 -0.50 7.12 6.76
CA TRP A 125 -0.16 5.74 6.45
C TRP A 125 1.19 5.31 7.04
N LEU A 126 2.24 6.13 6.84
CA LEU A 126 3.55 5.84 7.43
C LEU A 126 3.55 5.91 8.95
N HIS A 127 2.67 6.70 9.56
CA HIS A 127 2.48 6.69 11.01
C HIS A 127 1.89 5.36 11.48
N ARG A 128 0.76 4.94 10.89
CA ARG A 128 0.11 3.64 11.18
C ARG A 128 1.07 2.46 11.02
N LEU A 129 1.86 2.43 9.95
CA LEU A 129 2.84 1.36 9.73
C LEU A 129 3.88 1.29 10.85
N ARG A 130 4.38 2.43 11.32
CA ARG A 130 5.32 2.47 12.46
C ARG A 130 4.67 2.05 13.76
N GLU A 131 3.42 2.45 14.01
CA GLU A 131 2.67 1.99 15.19
C GLU A 131 2.45 0.47 15.18
N ARG A 132 2.34 -0.13 13.99
CA ARG A 132 2.28 -1.58 13.79
C ARG A 132 3.65 -2.28 13.80
N GLY A 133 4.73 -1.56 14.11
CA GLY A 133 6.08 -2.14 14.24
C GLY A 133 6.84 -2.33 12.92
N VAL A 134 6.39 -1.75 11.80
CA VAL A 134 7.15 -1.79 10.54
C VAL A 134 8.40 -0.92 10.64
N THR A 135 9.55 -1.51 10.36
CA THR A 135 10.85 -0.82 10.36
C THR A 135 11.21 -0.36 8.94
N PHE A 136 11.82 0.83 8.82
CA PHE A 136 12.22 1.40 7.52
C PHE A 136 13.74 1.59 7.44
N HIS A 137 14.35 1.00 6.42
CA HIS A 137 15.78 1.10 6.11
C HIS A 137 15.95 1.92 4.83
N LEU A 138 16.29 3.20 5.00
CA LEU A 138 16.42 4.17 3.91
C LEU A 138 17.88 4.29 3.45
N ARG A 139 18.09 4.73 2.21
CA ARG A 139 19.41 4.80 1.56
C ARG A 139 20.12 3.43 1.51
N HIS A 140 19.35 2.35 1.47
CA HIS A 140 19.91 1.00 1.42
C HIS A 140 20.03 0.55 -0.05
N ARG A 141 21.25 0.15 -0.43
CA ARG A 141 21.57 -0.40 -1.76
C ARG A 141 22.29 -1.73 -1.55
N TRP A 142 21.88 -2.74 -2.32
CA TRP A 142 22.46 -4.08 -2.35
C TRP A 142 23.36 -4.24 -3.58
#